data_AF-A0A1H7G1Z0-F1
#
_entry.id   AF-A0A1H7G1Z0-F1
#
_cell.length_a   1.000
_cell.length_b   1.000
_cell.length_c   1.000
_cell.angle_alpha   90.00
_cell.angle_beta   90.00
_cell.angle_gamma   90.00
#
_symmetry.space_group_name_H-M   'P 1'
#
loop_
_entity.id
_entity.type
_entity.pdbx_description
1 polymer ?
#
loop_
_entity_poly.entity_id
_entity_poly.type
_entity_poly.pdbx_seq_one_letter_code
_entity_poly.pdbx_strand_id
1 'polypeptide(L)'
;MKNIFLRFLLCFLLIFIVSCKKDPKSDKVEIIEEVVDSTDVVEVVEEKKVEVKKKKKPTKKKPKKETIKLPAGAPSFSSIEAKKYIRDYESYVSKYKKAVESKADMDAFLKLSESSSSLTKQYRKLISTLPAAEMEKMSKYMQKKTKQIDALNRQM
;
A
#
# COMPACT_ATOMS: atom_id res chain seq x y z
N MET A 1 5.95 40.49 -13.67
CA MET A 1 6.21 39.03 -13.55
C MET A 1 7.69 38.64 -13.65
N LYS A 2 8.55 39.36 -14.39
CA LYS A 2 9.99 39.04 -14.52
C LYS A 2 10.75 39.01 -13.18
N ASN A 3 10.34 39.84 -12.21
CA ASN A 3 11.04 39.98 -10.93
C ASN A 3 10.71 38.87 -9.91
N ILE A 4 9.62 38.13 -10.12
CA ILE A 4 9.23 36.99 -9.26
C ILE A 4 10.05 35.76 -9.66
N PHE A 5 10.22 35.54 -10.96
CA PHE A 5 11.01 34.43 -11.50
C PHE A 5 12.50 34.53 -11.10
N LEU A 6 13.04 35.76 -11.08
CA LEU A 6 14.42 36.01 -10.66
C LEU A 6 14.66 35.74 -9.17
N ARG A 7 13.66 36.02 -8.31
CA ARG A 7 13.73 35.74 -6.87
C ARG A 7 13.68 34.24 -6.56
N PHE A 8 12.88 33.46 -7.31
CA PHE A 8 12.85 32.01 -7.19
C PHE A 8 14.15 31.34 -7.69
N LEU A 9 14.72 31.84 -8.79
CA LEU A 9 15.99 31.33 -9.34
C LEU A 9 17.16 31.53 -8.36
N LEU A 10 17.23 32.68 -7.69
CA LEU A 10 18.28 33.00 -6.71
C LEU A 10 18.20 32.09 -5.47
N CYS A 11 17.00 31.76 -5.00
CA CYS A 11 16.82 30.89 -3.83
C CYS A 11 17.21 29.43 -4.12
N PHE A 12 17.01 28.94 -5.35
CA PHE A 12 17.34 27.56 -5.73
C PHE A 12 18.85 27.28 -5.77
N LEU A 13 19.67 28.28 -6.08
CA LEU A 13 21.13 28.15 -6.15
C LEU A 13 21.81 27.98 -4.78
N LEU A 14 21.18 28.44 -3.70
CA LEU A 14 21.75 28.37 -2.34
C LEU A 14 21.62 26.97 -1.70
N ILE A 15 20.79 26.08 -2.25
CA ILE A 15 20.50 24.76 -1.67
C ILE A 15 21.53 23.71 -2.13
N PHE A 16 22.29 23.97 -3.21
CA PHE A 16 23.21 23.00 -3.81
C PHE A 16 24.58 22.87 -3.11
N ILE A 17 24.90 23.74 -2.14
CA ILE A 17 26.25 23.81 -1.53
C ILE A 17 26.39 22.97 -0.24
N VAL A 18 25.35 22.25 0.20
CA VAL A 18 25.39 21.44 1.45
C VAL A 18 25.52 19.92 1.20
N SER A 19 25.48 19.44 -0.04
CA SER A 19 25.56 18.00 -0.34
C SER A 19 26.90 17.58 -0.96
N CYS A 20 28.00 17.87 -0.27
CA CYS A 20 29.31 17.25 -0.48
C CYS A 20 29.90 16.86 0.88
N LYS A 21 29.40 15.76 1.47
CA LYS A 21 30.07 15.12 2.61
C LYS A 21 29.98 13.60 2.47
N LYS A 22 31.01 13.08 1.78
CA LYS A 22 31.73 11.81 2.01
C LYS A 22 30.95 10.64 2.64
N ASP A 23 30.78 9.59 1.86
CA ASP A 23 30.72 8.20 2.35
C ASP A 23 31.96 7.85 3.20
N PRO A 24 31.79 6.94 4.18
CA PRO A 24 32.60 5.74 4.14
C PRO A 24 31.80 4.44 4.39
N LYS A 25 32.25 3.41 3.69
CA LYS A 25 31.90 1.99 3.83
C LYS A 25 32.43 1.39 5.16
N SER A 26 31.86 0.23 5.51
CA SER A 26 32.34 -0.80 6.45
C SER A 26 31.99 -0.59 7.93
N ASP A 27 31.19 -1.47 8.54
CA ASP A 27 31.73 -2.71 9.12
C ASP A 27 30.63 -3.71 9.49
N LYS A 28 30.94 -4.98 9.24
CA LYS A 28 30.22 -6.14 9.75
C LYS A 28 30.47 -6.22 11.25
N VAL A 29 29.43 -6.36 12.05
CA VAL A 29 29.55 -6.89 13.41
C VAL A 29 28.59 -8.07 13.51
N GLU A 30 29.19 -9.25 13.43
CA GLU A 30 28.64 -10.52 13.90
C GLU A 30 28.28 -10.36 15.38
N ILE A 31 26.99 -10.44 15.71
CA ILE A 31 26.58 -10.66 17.10
C ILE A 31 26.49 -12.16 17.29
N ILE A 32 27.49 -12.60 18.03
CA ILE A 32 27.79 -13.91 18.58
C ILE A 32 26.56 -14.50 19.28
N GLU A 33 26.26 -15.75 18.92
CA GLU A 33 25.47 -16.68 19.73
C GLU A 33 26.12 -16.84 21.10
N GLU A 34 25.38 -16.58 22.18
CA GLU A 34 25.73 -17.12 23.48
C GLU A 34 24.52 -17.85 24.07
N VAL A 35 24.64 -19.17 23.99
CA VAL A 35 23.86 -20.18 24.70
C VAL A 35 24.30 -20.16 26.16
N VAL A 36 23.36 -19.90 27.07
CA VAL A 36 23.47 -20.20 28.50
C VAL A 36 22.05 -20.64 28.93
N ASP A 37 21.68 -21.90 28.80
CA ASP A 37 22.04 -23.06 29.63
C ASP A 37 21.36 -23.07 31.00
N SER A 38 20.69 -24.21 31.26
CA SER A 38 20.29 -24.76 32.55
C SER A 38 19.15 -24.13 33.36
N THR A 39 17.94 -24.72 33.25
CA THR A 39 17.16 -25.02 34.47
C THR A 39 16.39 -26.33 34.31
N ASP A 40 16.87 -27.26 35.12
CA ASP A 40 16.43 -28.62 35.37
C ASP A 40 15.15 -28.63 36.22
N VAL A 41 14.04 -29.17 35.71
CA VAL A 41 13.00 -29.82 36.53
C VAL A 41 12.37 -30.95 35.72
N VAL A 42 12.79 -32.16 36.06
CA VAL A 42 12.14 -33.42 35.76
C VAL A 42 10.78 -33.47 36.46
N GLU A 43 9.68 -33.53 35.71
CA GLU A 43 8.43 -34.12 36.20
C GLU A 43 7.84 -35.08 35.16
N VAL A 44 7.70 -36.30 35.64
CA VAL A 44 7.22 -37.51 34.97
C VAL A 44 5.78 -37.33 34.53
N VAL A 45 5.49 -37.47 33.23
CA VAL A 45 4.11 -37.66 32.73
C VAL A 45 4.09 -38.69 31.60
N GLU A 46 3.70 -39.90 32.01
CA GLU A 46 2.91 -40.94 31.30
C GLU A 46 3.02 -41.09 29.78
N GLU A 47 3.49 -42.29 29.40
CA GLU A 47 3.37 -42.93 28.09
C GLU A 47 1.95 -42.80 27.51
N LYS A 48 1.79 -41.94 26.49
CA LYS A 48 0.56 -41.88 25.68
C LYS A 48 0.79 -42.46 24.29
N LYS A 49 0.42 -43.74 24.18
CA LYS A 49 0.04 -44.51 22.98
C LYS A 49 -0.08 -43.70 21.68
N VAL A 50 0.84 -44.00 20.74
CA VAL A 50 0.82 -43.50 19.36
C VAL A 50 -0.33 -44.17 18.60
N GLU A 51 -1.47 -43.50 18.50
CA GLU A 51 -2.49 -43.83 17.49
C GLU A 51 -2.15 -43.14 16.16
N VAL A 52 -1.77 -43.98 15.19
CA VAL A 52 -1.51 -43.64 13.80
C VAL A 52 -2.76 -43.03 13.17
N LYS A 53 -2.87 -41.70 13.17
CA LYS A 53 -3.85 -40.97 12.36
C LYS A 53 -3.56 -41.19 10.87
N LYS A 54 -4.37 -42.03 10.23
CA LYS A 54 -4.46 -42.17 8.77
C LYS A 54 -4.46 -40.79 8.11
N LYS A 55 -3.38 -40.46 7.39
CA LYS A 55 -3.27 -39.28 6.53
C LYS A 55 -4.42 -39.28 5.51
N LYS A 56 -5.46 -38.48 5.74
CA LYS A 56 -6.44 -38.12 4.71
C LYS A 56 -5.67 -37.42 3.58
N LYS A 57 -5.75 -37.97 2.37
CA LYS A 57 -5.30 -37.32 1.13
C LYS A 57 -5.79 -35.87 1.13
N PRO A 58 -4.93 -34.86 0.89
CA PRO A 58 -5.40 -33.49 0.73
C PRO A 58 -6.25 -33.44 -0.55
N THR A 59 -7.56 -33.30 -0.38
CA THR A 59 -8.46 -32.97 -1.48
C THR A 59 -7.99 -31.64 -2.06
N LYS A 60 -7.46 -31.68 -3.29
CA LYS A 60 -7.00 -30.53 -4.06
C LYS A 60 -8.20 -29.59 -4.25
N LYS A 61 -8.41 -28.66 -3.31
CA LYS A 61 -9.44 -27.61 -3.43
C LYS A 61 -9.12 -26.84 -4.70
N LYS A 62 -10.02 -26.87 -5.69
CA LYS A 62 -9.96 -25.98 -6.85
C LYS A 62 -9.79 -24.55 -6.33
N PRO A 63 -8.87 -23.73 -6.88
CA PRO A 63 -8.73 -22.36 -6.45
C PRO A 63 -10.07 -21.66 -6.63
N LYS A 64 -10.68 -21.21 -5.53
CA LYS A 64 -11.85 -20.34 -5.60
C LYS A 64 -11.42 -19.10 -6.36
N LYS A 65 -12.03 -18.82 -7.52
CA LYS A 65 -11.86 -17.54 -8.21
C LYS A 65 -12.30 -16.44 -7.24
N GLU A 66 -11.34 -15.70 -6.70
CA GLU A 66 -11.64 -14.53 -5.88
C GLU A 66 -12.41 -13.54 -6.75
N THR A 67 -13.71 -13.44 -6.49
CA THR A 67 -14.58 -12.54 -7.22
C THR A 67 -14.57 -11.20 -6.49
N ILE A 68 -13.73 -10.28 -6.95
CA ILE A 68 -13.70 -8.91 -6.44
C ILE A 68 -14.97 -8.20 -6.94
N LYS A 69 -15.86 -7.87 -6.02
CA LYS A 69 -17.05 -7.05 -6.32
C LYS A 69 -16.61 -5.60 -6.50
N LEU A 70 -16.97 -5.02 -7.64
CA LEU A 70 -16.76 -3.60 -7.94
C LEU A 70 -18.03 -2.81 -7.61
N PRO A 71 -17.90 -1.55 -7.16
CA PRO A 71 -19.04 -0.68 -6.93
C PRO A 71 -19.76 -0.33 -8.23
N ALA A 72 -21.04 0.05 -8.13
CA ALA A 72 -21.85 0.43 -9.28
C ALA A 72 -21.23 1.63 -10.03
N GLY A 73 -21.14 1.53 -11.36
CA GLY A 73 -20.54 2.57 -12.21
C GLY A 73 -19.02 2.49 -12.35
N ALA A 74 -18.36 1.52 -11.73
CA ALA A 74 -16.96 1.20 -12.01
C ALA A 74 -16.82 0.43 -13.35
N PRO A 75 -15.76 0.70 -14.14
CA PRO A 75 -15.50 -0.06 -15.35
C PRO A 75 -15.16 -1.52 -15.02
N SER A 76 -15.50 -2.43 -15.93
CA SER A 76 -15.07 -3.82 -15.84
C SER A 76 -13.62 -3.96 -16.31
N PHE A 77 -12.82 -4.71 -15.56
CA PHE A 77 -11.44 -5.07 -15.93
C PHE A 77 -11.30 -6.58 -16.04
N SER A 78 -10.36 -7.05 -16.86
CA SER A 78 -10.00 -8.46 -16.94
C SER A 78 -9.05 -8.87 -15.79
N SER A 79 -8.06 -8.01 -15.50
CA SER A 79 -7.08 -8.20 -14.42
C SER A 79 -7.73 -8.14 -13.02
N ILE A 80 -7.32 -9.07 -12.15
CA ILE A 80 -7.75 -9.08 -10.74
C ILE A 80 -7.12 -7.90 -10.00
N GLU A 81 -5.87 -7.59 -10.31
CA GLU A 81 -5.11 -6.47 -9.76
C GLU A 81 -5.80 -5.14 -10.10
N ALA A 82 -6.29 -4.99 -11.34
CA ALA A 82 -7.03 -3.80 -11.77
C ALA A 82 -8.36 -3.67 -11.02
N LYS A 83 -9.10 -4.77 -10.85
CA LYS A 83 -10.33 -4.77 -10.03
C LYS A 83 -10.03 -4.38 -8.58
N LYS A 84 -8.96 -4.93 -8.00
CA LYS A 84 -8.53 -4.62 -6.64
C LYS A 84 -8.21 -3.13 -6.50
N TYR A 85 -7.42 -2.60 -7.42
CA TYR A 85 -7.05 -1.20 -7.46
C TYR A 85 -8.27 -0.28 -7.49
N ILE A 86 -9.24 -0.56 -8.37
CA ILE A 86 -10.46 0.26 -8.50
C ILE A 86 -11.32 0.20 -7.23
N ARG A 87 -11.49 -0.99 -6.64
CA ARG A 87 -12.19 -1.14 -5.36
C ARG A 87 -11.52 -0.33 -4.25
N ASP A 88 -10.21 -0.44 -4.13
CA ASP A 88 -9.45 0.26 -3.10
C ASP A 88 -9.47 1.78 -3.33
N TYR A 89 -9.47 2.22 -4.59
CA TYR A 89 -9.57 3.63 -4.97
C TYR A 89 -10.96 4.21 -4.67
N GLU A 90 -12.04 3.47 -4.93
CA GLU A 90 -13.39 3.88 -4.52
C GLU A 90 -13.54 3.96 -3.00
N SER A 91 -12.92 3.03 -2.26
CA SER A 91 -12.84 3.12 -0.81
C SER A 91 -12.12 4.37 -0.35
N TYR A 92 -11.01 4.72 -1.00
CA TYR A 92 -10.27 5.96 -0.73
C TYR A 92 -11.14 7.21 -0.97
N VAL A 93 -11.82 7.31 -2.11
CA VAL A 93 -12.72 8.45 -2.42
C VAL A 93 -13.84 8.56 -1.38
N SER A 94 -14.42 7.43 -0.96
CA SER A 94 -15.45 7.42 0.08
C SER A 94 -14.92 7.88 1.45
N LYS A 95 -13.74 7.40 1.86
CA LYS A 95 -13.07 7.86 3.09
C LYS A 95 -12.72 9.34 3.00
N TYR A 96 -12.30 9.81 1.83
CA TYR A 96 -11.97 11.20 1.57
C TYR A 96 -13.17 12.11 1.83
N LYS A 97 -14.32 11.75 1.24
CA LYS A 97 -15.58 12.44 1.46
C LYS A 97 -15.93 12.52 2.96
N LYS A 98 -15.83 11.41 3.68
CA LYS A 98 -16.12 11.38 5.12
C LYS A 98 -15.18 12.26 5.94
N ALA A 99 -13.89 12.28 5.60
CA ALA A 99 -12.90 13.11 6.28
C ALA A 99 -13.21 14.61 6.10
N VAL A 100 -13.57 15.02 4.88
CA VAL A 100 -14.02 16.39 4.57
C VAL A 100 -15.26 16.76 5.39
N GLU A 101 -16.27 15.87 5.42
CA GLU A 101 -17.51 16.09 6.16
C GLU A 101 -17.31 16.19 7.68
N SER A 102 -16.30 15.51 8.21
CA SER A 102 -16.03 15.45 9.66
C SER A 102 -15.30 16.69 10.19
N LYS A 103 -14.71 17.53 9.32
CA LYS A 103 -14.08 18.85 9.58
C LYS A 103 -12.99 18.96 10.67
N ALA A 104 -12.81 17.97 11.53
CA ALA A 104 -11.86 17.98 12.64
C ALA A 104 -11.11 16.65 12.84
N ASP A 105 -11.37 15.64 12.00
CA ASP A 105 -10.76 14.31 12.14
C ASP A 105 -9.39 14.24 11.45
N MET A 106 -8.35 14.66 12.16
CA MET A 106 -6.96 14.56 11.69
C MET A 106 -6.51 13.12 11.49
N ASP A 107 -7.03 12.16 12.27
CA ASP A 107 -6.72 10.73 12.12
C ASP A 107 -7.26 10.17 10.80
N ALA A 108 -8.43 10.66 10.35
CA ALA A 108 -8.95 10.30 9.03
C ALA A 108 -8.01 10.75 7.91
N PHE A 109 -7.41 11.94 8.01
CA PHE A 109 -6.42 12.42 7.03
C PHE A 109 -5.12 11.61 7.06
N LEU A 110 -4.64 11.20 8.24
CA LEU A 110 -3.49 10.31 8.34
C LEU A 110 -3.75 8.95 7.66
N LYS A 111 -4.90 8.34 7.92
CA LYS A 111 -5.33 7.09 7.26
C LYS A 111 -5.52 7.25 5.75
N LEU A 112 -5.93 8.44 5.29
CA LEU A 112 -6.00 8.77 3.86
C LEU A 112 -4.62 8.85 3.22
N SER A 113 -3.64 9.44 3.91
CA SER A 113 -2.25 9.49 3.43
C SER A 113 -1.67 8.09 3.23
N GLU A 114 -1.87 7.19 4.20
CA GLU A 114 -1.45 5.80 4.08
C GLU A 114 -2.17 5.08 2.92
N SER A 115 -3.49 5.29 2.79
CA SER A 115 -4.29 4.72 1.71
C SER A 115 -3.82 5.22 0.33
N SER A 116 -3.48 6.51 0.21
CA SER A 116 -2.93 7.12 -1.01
C SER A 116 -1.55 6.54 -1.37
N SER A 117 -0.68 6.33 -0.39
CA SER A 117 0.62 5.67 -0.59
C SER A 117 0.46 4.23 -1.07
N SER A 118 -0.47 3.47 -0.47
CA SER A 118 -0.82 2.11 -0.91
C SER A 118 -1.34 2.09 -2.34
N LEU A 119 -2.27 2.99 -2.69
CA LEU A 119 -2.79 3.12 -4.05
C LEU A 119 -1.69 3.45 -5.07
N THR A 120 -0.78 4.36 -4.73
CA THR A 120 0.36 4.68 -5.60
C THR A 120 1.23 3.46 -5.87
N LYS A 121 1.51 2.65 -4.83
CA LYS A 121 2.27 1.40 -4.98
C LYS A 121 1.51 0.39 -5.86
N GLN A 122 0.21 0.26 -5.68
CA GLN A 122 -0.63 -0.61 -6.52
C GLN A 122 -0.59 -0.15 -7.98
N TYR A 123 -0.82 1.15 -8.24
CA TYR A 123 -0.83 1.73 -9.58
C TYR A 123 0.50 1.54 -10.31
N ARG A 124 1.64 1.75 -9.64
CA ARG A 124 2.97 1.53 -10.24
C ARG A 124 3.20 0.09 -10.68
N LYS A 125 2.70 -0.89 -9.92
CA LYS A 125 2.73 -2.30 -10.33
C LYS A 125 1.77 -2.57 -11.49
N LEU A 126 0.65 -1.86 -11.50
CA LEU A 126 -0.42 -2.06 -12.46
C LEU A 126 -0.05 -1.55 -13.86
N ILE A 127 0.55 -0.36 -13.95
CA ILE A 127 0.78 0.34 -15.22
C ILE A 127 1.75 -0.40 -16.15
N SER A 128 2.67 -1.21 -15.61
CA SER A 128 3.58 -2.04 -16.40
C SER A 128 2.93 -3.33 -16.92
N THR A 129 1.71 -3.65 -16.49
CA THR A 129 1.06 -4.94 -16.75
C THR A 129 -0.28 -4.82 -17.47
N LEU A 130 -0.94 -3.65 -17.43
CA LEU A 130 -2.22 -3.48 -18.12
C LEU A 130 -2.05 -3.30 -19.63
N PRO A 131 -2.94 -3.91 -20.42
CA PRO A 131 -3.06 -3.56 -21.82
C PRO A 131 -3.50 -2.10 -21.98
N ALA A 132 -3.04 -1.45 -23.06
CA ALA A 132 -3.29 -0.02 -23.32
C ALA A 132 -4.79 0.37 -23.24
N ALA A 133 -5.67 -0.47 -23.78
CA ALA A 133 -7.12 -0.24 -23.74
C ALA A 133 -7.70 -0.23 -22.31
N GLU A 134 -7.18 -1.06 -21.40
CA GLU A 134 -7.61 -1.03 -20.00
C GLU A 134 -6.98 0.14 -19.23
N MET A 135 -5.74 0.52 -19.57
CA MET A 135 -5.13 1.74 -19.02
C MET A 135 -5.94 2.98 -19.36
N GLU A 136 -6.44 3.10 -20.59
CA GLU A 136 -7.28 4.22 -21.00
C GLU A 136 -8.61 4.26 -20.21
N LYS A 137 -9.28 3.11 -20.06
CA LYS A 137 -10.50 2.99 -19.24
C LYS A 137 -10.24 3.41 -17.79
N MET A 138 -9.15 2.92 -17.20
CA MET A 138 -8.73 3.28 -15.85
C MET A 138 -8.45 4.78 -15.75
N SER A 139 -7.67 5.34 -16.67
CA SER A 139 -7.34 6.78 -16.70
C SER A 139 -8.59 7.66 -16.75
N LYS A 140 -9.53 7.38 -17.67
CA LYS A 140 -10.81 8.11 -17.76
C LYS A 140 -11.61 8.05 -16.46
N TYR A 141 -11.65 6.88 -15.84
CA TYR A 141 -12.38 6.69 -14.59
C TYR A 141 -11.71 7.41 -13.41
N MET A 142 -10.38 7.33 -13.30
CA MET A 142 -9.60 8.05 -12.30
C MET A 142 -9.79 9.56 -12.46
N GLN A 143 -9.75 10.10 -13.68
CA GLN A 143 -10.02 11.52 -13.93
C GLN A 143 -11.42 11.94 -13.46
N LYS A 144 -12.45 11.11 -13.70
CA LYS A 144 -13.81 11.38 -13.22
C LYS A 144 -13.85 11.48 -11.69
N LYS A 145 -13.14 10.59 -11.00
CA LYS A 145 -13.09 10.56 -9.53
C LYS A 145 -12.21 11.65 -8.94
N THR A 146 -11.10 12.02 -9.59
CA THR A 146 -10.29 13.18 -9.22
C THR A 146 -11.15 14.44 -9.23
N LYS A 147 -12.00 14.64 -10.25
CA LYS A 147 -12.95 15.77 -10.25
C LYS A 147 -13.90 15.77 -9.05
N GLN A 148 -14.28 14.58 -8.55
CA GLN A 148 -15.10 14.47 -7.33
C GLN A 148 -14.30 14.86 -6.09
N ILE A 149 -13.05 14.38 -5.98
CA ILE A 149 -12.13 14.78 -4.90
C ILE A 149 -11.89 16.30 -4.93
N ASP A 150 -11.64 16.88 -6.10
CA ASP A 150 -11.42 18.32 -6.27
C ASP A 150 -12.65 19.14 -5.85
N ALA A 151 -13.86 18.64 -6.15
CA ALA A 151 -15.09 19.27 -5.69
C ALA A 151 -15.23 19.21 -4.17
N LEU A 152 -14.89 18.08 -3.54
CA LEU A 152 -14.87 17.93 -2.09
C LEU A 152 -13.81 18.84 -1.44
N ASN A 153 -12.65 19.01 -2.08
CA ASN A 153 -11.59 19.90 -1.61
C ASN A 153 -12.01 21.36 -1.55
N ARG A 154 -12.87 21.79 -2.46
CA ARG A 154 -13.40 23.16 -2.44
C ARG A 154 -14.42 23.38 -1.32
N GLN A 155 -14.90 22.32 -0.68
CA GLN A 155 -15.85 22.36 0.44
C GLN A 155 -15.16 22.26 1.80
N MET A 156 -13.90 21.81 1.82
CA MET A 156 -13.05 21.73 3.00
C MET A 156 -12.63 23.14 3.42
#